data_AF-A0A4S2RJU2-F1
#
_entry.id   AF-A0A4S2RJU2-F1
#
_cell.length_a   1.000
_cell.length_b   1.000
_cell.length_c   1.000
_cell.angle_alpha   90.00
_cell.angle_beta   90.00
_cell.angle_gamma   90.00
#
_symmetry.space_group_name_H-M   'P 1'
#
loop_
_entity.id
_entity.type
_entity.pdbx_description
1 polymer ?
#
loop_
_entity_poly.entity_id
_entity_poly.type
_entity_poly.pdbx_seq_one_letter_code
_entity_poly.pdbx_strand_id
1 'polypeptide(L)'
;MTLNPVPIATTGATHTAQQFRMMVKDLARNNQGITTGLDLKVSALGTPGAGVQISAGSAVIAGVVSPVQGHYSAYNIGADTVSIAAAGGTPRSDMLVLRVEDPDYEGTRDPAVDPIVFWEVIPNVGSTATAVPSGYSAIPLARIDIPASTATITNAMIKDLRKVANPRRERVLYPYYYTGSLNEISGTIAIWKFFPEVTMATVPVPEWAARAQVVFSVDGLRLNTGNVFGAFRFALGPIEAVQGVYIDDNGGTGVRRIPVRMAETIDLTTTAGAAIRGTNQPVQARMRTDPLNSGAIGVDGSTTFIIDIEFLEGAL
;
A
#
# COMPACT_ATOMS: atom_id res chain seq x y z
N MET A 1 -19.31 -26.24 -28.23
CA MET A 1 -19.74 -24.93 -28.76
C MET A 1 -18.81 -23.88 -28.18
N THR A 2 -18.24 -22.97 -28.98
CA THR A 2 -17.16 -22.05 -28.55
C THR A 2 -17.67 -20.78 -27.85
N LEU A 3 -18.84 -20.28 -28.26
CA LEU A 3 -19.53 -19.16 -27.62
C LEU A 3 -20.63 -19.70 -26.71
N ASN A 4 -20.77 -19.16 -25.50
CA ASN A 4 -21.97 -19.39 -24.68
C ASN A 4 -23.09 -18.46 -25.21
N PRO A 5 -24.18 -19.01 -25.79
CA PRO A 5 -25.20 -18.20 -26.46
C PRO A 5 -26.19 -17.53 -25.50
N VAL A 6 -26.10 -17.79 -24.20
CA VAL A 6 -27.00 -17.26 -23.18
C VAL A 6 -26.27 -16.20 -22.35
N PRO A 7 -26.57 -14.90 -22.54
CA PRO A 7 -26.08 -13.85 -21.66
C PRO A 7 -26.63 -14.02 -20.24
N ILE A 8 -25.85 -13.62 -19.22
CA ILE A 8 -26.30 -13.66 -17.82
C ILE A 8 -27.54 -12.78 -17.62
N ALA A 9 -28.45 -13.22 -16.75
CA ALA A 9 -29.71 -12.53 -16.41
C ALA A 9 -30.67 -12.33 -17.61
N THR A 10 -30.73 -13.30 -18.53
CA THR A 10 -31.70 -13.32 -19.63
C THR A 10 -32.96 -14.08 -19.20
N THR A 11 -34.12 -13.42 -19.26
CA THR A 11 -35.41 -14.02 -18.88
C THR A 11 -35.67 -15.34 -19.61
N GLY A 12 -36.02 -16.37 -18.86
CA GLY A 12 -36.37 -17.69 -19.40
C GLY A 12 -35.18 -18.61 -19.72
N ALA A 13 -33.94 -18.19 -19.47
CA ALA A 13 -32.74 -19.00 -19.67
C ALA A 13 -32.17 -19.58 -18.36
N THR A 14 -31.39 -20.66 -18.47
CA THR A 14 -30.66 -21.27 -17.35
C THR A 14 -29.25 -20.73 -17.27
N HIS A 15 -28.76 -20.49 -16.04
CA HIS A 15 -27.40 -19.99 -15.80
C HIS A 15 -26.57 -20.99 -14.99
N THR A 16 -25.37 -21.31 -15.48
CA THR A 16 -24.44 -22.24 -14.81
C THR A 16 -23.58 -21.53 -13.78
N ALA A 17 -23.04 -22.27 -12.81
CA ALA A 17 -22.05 -21.74 -11.86
C ALA A 17 -20.86 -21.08 -12.59
N GLN A 18 -20.44 -21.66 -13.72
CA GLN A 18 -19.39 -21.10 -14.57
C GLN A 18 -19.72 -19.68 -15.07
N GLN A 19 -20.97 -19.39 -15.47
CA GLN A 19 -21.36 -18.04 -15.89
C GLN A 19 -21.23 -17.02 -14.75
N PHE A 20 -21.60 -17.39 -13.53
CA PHE A 20 -21.42 -16.54 -12.36
C PHE A 20 -19.93 -16.35 -12.02
N ARG A 21 -19.10 -17.39 -12.10
CA ARG A 21 -17.65 -17.26 -11.91
C ARG A 21 -17.02 -16.33 -12.96
N MET A 22 -17.51 -16.34 -14.19
CA MET A 22 -17.09 -15.39 -15.23
C MET A 22 -17.53 -13.96 -14.89
N MET A 23 -18.74 -13.76 -14.37
CA MET A 23 -19.16 -12.44 -13.88
C MET A 23 -18.27 -11.93 -12.74
N VAL A 24 -17.90 -12.79 -11.77
CA VAL A 24 -16.96 -12.41 -10.70
C VAL A 24 -15.60 -11.99 -11.28
N LYS A 25 -15.09 -12.73 -12.27
CA LYS A 25 -13.86 -12.37 -12.98
C LYS A 25 -13.95 -10.98 -13.62
N ASP A 26 -15.05 -10.68 -14.29
CA ASP A 26 -15.25 -9.39 -14.97
C ASP A 26 -15.37 -8.24 -13.97
N LEU A 27 -16.17 -8.42 -12.90
CA LEU A 27 -16.30 -7.46 -11.81
C LEU A 27 -14.98 -7.22 -11.08
N ALA A 28 -14.16 -8.26 -10.96
CA ALA A 28 -12.84 -8.18 -10.39
C ALA A 28 -11.77 -7.66 -11.36
N ARG A 29 -12.13 -7.31 -12.60
CA ARG A 29 -11.21 -6.88 -13.67
C ARG A 29 -10.10 -7.90 -13.92
N ASN A 30 -10.42 -9.19 -13.81
CA ASN A 30 -9.48 -10.31 -13.89
C ASN A 30 -8.34 -10.24 -12.85
N ASN A 31 -8.57 -9.58 -11.71
CA ASN A 31 -7.66 -9.57 -10.58
C ASN A 31 -8.12 -10.55 -9.48
N GLN A 32 -7.19 -10.93 -8.62
CA GLN A 32 -7.44 -11.71 -7.41
C GLN A 32 -6.76 -11.07 -6.21
N GLY A 33 -7.24 -11.39 -5.01
CA GLY A 33 -6.76 -10.81 -3.75
C GLY A 33 -7.88 -10.61 -2.75
N ILE A 34 -7.56 -9.99 -1.62
CA ILE A 34 -8.54 -9.58 -0.61
C ILE A 34 -9.37 -8.39 -1.11
N THR A 35 -10.58 -8.21 -0.59
CA THR A 35 -11.50 -7.16 -1.07
C THR A 35 -11.11 -5.78 -0.54
N THR A 36 -10.71 -5.68 0.74
CA THR A 36 -10.23 -4.44 1.37
C THR A 36 -8.96 -4.69 2.18
N GLY A 37 -8.21 -3.65 2.52
CA GLY A 37 -6.90 -3.80 3.19
C GLY A 37 -6.89 -4.59 4.51
N LEU A 38 -7.99 -4.58 5.27
CA LEU A 38 -8.10 -5.27 6.56
C LEU A 38 -8.57 -6.73 6.44
N ASP A 39 -9.14 -7.10 5.30
CA ASP A 39 -9.76 -8.40 5.10
C ASP A 39 -8.75 -9.54 5.24
N LEU A 40 -9.14 -10.60 5.96
CA LEU A 40 -8.38 -11.85 6.09
C LEU A 40 -6.96 -11.68 6.65
N LYS A 41 -6.74 -10.66 7.48
CA LYS A 41 -5.44 -10.43 8.11
C LYS A 41 -5.00 -11.62 8.95
N VAL A 42 -3.79 -12.09 8.71
CA VAL A 42 -3.14 -13.14 9.49
C VAL A 42 -2.35 -12.51 10.63
N SER A 43 -2.54 -13.01 11.84
CA SER A 43 -1.85 -12.54 13.04
C SER A 43 -1.55 -13.72 13.98
N ALA A 44 -0.60 -13.54 14.90
CA ALA A 44 -0.38 -14.50 15.96
C ALA A 44 -1.62 -14.57 16.87
N LEU A 45 -1.82 -15.73 17.51
CA LEU A 45 -2.89 -15.91 18.49
C LEU A 45 -2.72 -14.92 19.67
N GLY A 46 -3.85 -14.44 20.21
CA GLY A 46 -3.83 -13.56 21.39
C GLY A 46 -3.20 -14.21 22.63
N THR A 47 -3.27 -15.54 22.73
CA THR A 47 -2.45 -16.34 23.64
C THR A 47 -1.40 -17.09 22.82
N PRO A 48 -0.09 -16.96 23.13
CA PRO A 48 0.96 -17.62 22.36
C PRO A 48 0.72 -19.12 22.19
N GLY A 49 0.79 -19.63 20.95
CA GLY A 49 0.54 -21.03 20.63
C GLY A 49 0.98 -21.43 19.22
N ALA A 50 0.69 -22.68 18.85
CA ALA A 50 1.08 -23.31 17.58
C ALA A 50 0.06 -23.05 16.45
N GLY A 51 -0.29 -21.79 16.26
CA GLY A 51 -1.27 -21.39 15.26
C GLY A 51 -1.26 -19.90 14.98
N VAL A 52 -2.09 -19.51 14.02
CA VAL A 52 -2.35 -18.12 13.63
C VAL A 52 -3.84 -17.86 13.59
N GLN A 53 -4.23 -16.61 13.83
CA GLN A 53 -5.59 -16.12 13.70
C GLN A 53 -5.75 -15.41 12.35
N ILE A 54 -6.83 -15.73 11.63
CA ILE A 54 -7.23 -15.09 10.38
C ILE A 54 -8.47 -14.26 10.70
N SER A 55 -8.42 -12.95 10.42
CA SER A 55 -9.53 -12.04 10.64
C SER A 55 -10.69 -12.28 9.67
N ALA A 56 -11.85 -11.69 9.96
CA ALA A 56 -12.96 -11.64 9.02
C ALA A 56 -12.57 -10.88 7.75
N GLY A 57 -13.33 -11.07 6.67
CA GLY A 57 -13.13 -10.38 5.41
C GLY A 57 -13.44 -11.25 4.22
N SER A 58 -13.15 -10.74 3.02
CA SER A 58 -13.47 -11.40 1.77
C SER A 58 -12.34 -11.32 0.77
N ALA A 59 -12.41 -12.17 -0.25
CA ALA A 59 -11.44 -12.26 -1.31
C ALA A 59 -12.09 -12.68 -2.63
N VAL A 60 -11.38 -12.36 -3.71
CA VAL A 60 -11.58 -12.93 -5.04
C VAL A 60 -10.40 -13.84 -5.37
N ILE A 61 -10.69 -15.05 -5.82
CA ILE A 61 -9.68 -16.09 -6.10
C ILE A 61 -9.80 -16.51 -7.56
N ALA A 62 -8.69 -16.51 -8.30
CA ALA A 62 -8.71 -16.90 -9.69
C ALA A 62 -8.79 -18.43 -9.85
N GLY A 63 -9.71 -18.88 -10.70
CA GLY A 63 -9.67 -20.20 -11.32
C GLY A 63 -8.45 -20.31 -12.25
N VAL A 64 -7.53 -21.25 -12.02
CA VAL A 64 -6.30 -21.37 -12.82
C VAL A 64 -6.20 -22.68 -13.62
N VAL A 65 -7.08 -23.64 -13.36
CA VAL A 65 -7.04 -24.96 -14.00
C VAL A 65 -7.54 -24.91 -15.44
N SER A 66 -8.49 -24.01 -15.71
CA SER A 66 -9.05 -23.80 -17.05
C SER A 66 -9.27 -22.30 -17.33
N PRO A 67 -9.02 -21.82 -18.56
CA PRO A 67 -9.22 -20.40 -18.91
C PRO A 67 -10.68 -19.94 -18.76
N VAL A 68 -11.62 -20.89 -18.73
CA VAL A 68 -13.05 -20.64 -18.60
C VAL A 68 -13.59 -20.96 -17.19
N GLN A 69 -12.71 -21.23 -16.22
CA GLN A 69 -13.09 -21.52 -14.84
C GLN A 69 -13.72 -20.29 -14.14
N GLY A 70 -13.26 -19.09 -14.50
CA GLY A 70 -13.71 -17.82 -13.91
C GLY A 70 -13.01 -17.51 -12.59
N HIS A 71 -13.64 -16.73 -11.72
CA HIS A 71 -13.14 -16.39 -10.39
C HIS A 71 -14.19 -16.73 -9.32
N TYR A 72 -13.73 -16.94 -8.10
CA TYR A 72 -14.55 -17.26 -6.93
C TYR A 72 -14.58 -16.09 -5.97
N SER A 73 -15.73 -15.83 -5.36
CA SER A 73 -15.82 -14.96 -4.18
C SER A 73 -15.83 -15.84 -2.94
N ALA A 74 -14.98 -15.51 -1.98
CA ALA A 74 -14.86 -16.21 -0.71
C ALA A 74 -14.90 -15.19 0.44
N TYR A 75 -15.44 -15.58 1.59
CA TYR A 75 -15.47 -14.72 2.77
C TYR A 75 -15.37 -15.54 4.05
N ASN A 76 -14.77 -14.91 5.06
CA ASN A 76 -14.74 -15.37 6.43
C ASN A 76 -15.55 -14.38 7.29
N ILE A 77 -16.53 -14.89 8.03
CA ILE A 77 -17.49 -14.07 8.78
C ILE A 77 -16.87 -13.54 10.09
N GLY A 78 -15.95 -14.31 10.68
CA GLY A 78 -15.36 -14.02 11.99
C GLY A 78 -13.86 -14.26 12.00
N ALA A 79 -13.28 -14.37 13.20
CA ALA A 79 -11.91 -14.82 13.31
C ALA A 79 -11.86 -16.35 13.26
N ASP A 80 -10.92 -16.92 12.51
CA ASP A 80 -10.66 -18.36 12.47
C ASP A 80 -9.22 -18.68 12.88
N THR A 81 -8.97 -19.89 13.35
CA THR A 81 -7.65 -20.33 13.80
C THR A 81 -7.12 -21.45 12.92
N VAL A 82 -5.90 -21.27 12.42
CA VAL A 82 -5.20 -22.29 11.64
C VAL A 82 -3.97 -22.76 12.40
N SER A 83 -3.89 -24.06 12.62
CA SER A 83 -2.75 -24.72 13.25
C SER A 83 -1.53 -24.68 12.34
N ILE A 84 -0.37 -24.34 12.90
CA ILE A 84 0.91 -24.35 12.21
C ILE A 84 1.80 -25.41 12.88
N ALA A 85 2.27 -26.37 12.10
CA ALA A 85 3.15 -27.40 12.63
C ALA A 85 4.47 -26.78 13.13
N ALA A 86 5.05 -27.35 14.19
CA ALA A 86 6.35 -26.91 14.70
C ALA A 86 7.48 -27.19 13.71
N ALA A 87 8.53 -26.38 13.74
CA ALA A 87 9.77 -26.64 13.02
C ALA A 87 10.66 -27.62 13.81
N GLY A 88 11.33 -28.52 13.08
CA GLY A 88 12.37 -29.39 13.64
C GLY A 88 13.68 -28.65 13.88
N GLY A 89 14.82 -29.35 13.84
CA GLY A 89 16.14 -28.73 14.05
C GLY A 89 16.59 -27.72 12.98
N THR A 90 15.84 -27.57 11.88
CA THR A 90 16.14 -26.66 10.77
C THR A 90 15.00 -25.64 10.63
N PRO A 91 15.29 -24.35 10.42
CA PRO A 91 14.25 -23.36 10.14
C PRO A 91 13.52 -23.69 8.83
N ARG A 92 12.25 -23.32 8.74
CA ARG A 92 11.46 -23.45 7.51
C ARG A 92 10.48 -22.29 7.35
N SER A 93 10.01 -22.10 6.13
CA SER A 93 8.92 -21.18 5.83
C SER A 93 7.73 -21.96 5.32
N ASP A 94 6.55 -21.65 5.85
CA ASP A 94 5.28 -22.23 5.40
C ASP A 94 4.41 -21.12 4.80
N MET A 95 3.55 -21.44 3.83
CA MET A 95 2.63 -20.45 3.23
C MET A 95 1.19 -20.78 3.58
N LEU A 96 0.50 -19.82 4.19
CA LEU A 96 -0.93 -19.88 4.45
C LEU A 96 -1.67 -19.24 3.27
N VAL A 97 -2.57 -20.02 2.67
CA VAL A 97 -3.37 -19.61 1.52
C VAL A 97 -4.86 -19.80 1.80
N LEU A 98 -5.68 -19.01 1.10
CA LEU A 98 -7.11 -19.29 0.95
C LEU A 98 -7.31 -19.97 -0.39
N ARG A 99 -7.68 -21.26 -0.36
CA ARG A 99 -7.79 -22.11 -1.54
C ARG A 99 -9.24 -22.43 -1.86
N VAL A 100 -9.49 -22.53 -3.16
CA VAL A 100 -10.69 -23.13 -3.76
C VAL A 100 -10.27 -24.44 -4.42
N GLU A 101 -11.02 -25.51 -4.18
CA GLU A 101 -10.87 -26.79 -4.88
C GLU A 101 -12.25 -27.17 -5.44
N ASP A 102 -12.53 -26.72 -6.66
CA ASP A 102 -13.81 -26.90 -7.33
C ASP A 102 -13.80 -28.20 -8.14
N PRO A 103 -14.61 -29.22 -7.79
CA PRO A 103 -14.61 -30.54 -8.43
C PRO A 103 -14.99 -30.54 -9.91
N ASP A 104 -15.60 -29.46 -10.41
CA ASP A 104 -15.80 -29.28 -11.87
C ASP A 104 -14.47 -29.17 -12.63
N TYR A 105 -13.36 -28.81 -11.95
CA TYR A 105 -12.07 -28.54 -12.56
C TYR A 105 -10.89 -29.27 -11.88
N GLU A 106 -10.87 -29.37 -10.55
CA GLU A 106 -9.81 -30.03 -9.79
C GLU A 106 -10.33 -30.74 -8.55
N GLY A 107 -9.55 -31.72 -8.07
CA GLY A 107 -9.83 -32.34 -6.79
C GLY A 107 -10.95 -33.37 -6.80
N THR A 108 -11.36 -33.77 -5.60
CA THR A 108 -12.39 -34.81 -5.38
C THR A 108 -13.40 -34.44 -4.30
N ARG A 109 -13.40 -33.19 -3.84
CA ARG A 109 -14.30 -32.69 -2.81
C ARG A 109 -15.75 -32.71 -3.29
N ASP A 110 -16.66 -33.10 -2.41
CA ASP A 110 -18.09 -33.05 -2.66
C ASP A 110 -18.65 -31.69 -2.15
N PRO A 111 -19.15 -30.79 -3.03
CA PRO A 111 -19.68 -29.49 -2.61
C PRO A 111 -20.88 -29.57 -1.66
N ALA A 112 -21.53 -30.74 -1.54
CA ALA A 112 -22.64 -30.94 -0.62
C ALA A 112 -22.19 -31.11 0.85
N VAL A 113 -20.96 -31.56 1.09
CA VAL A 113 -20.49 -31.93 2.44
C VAL A 113 -19.11 -31.39 2.78
N ASP A 114 -18.25 -31.20 1.80
CA ASP A 114 -16.88 -30.74 1.99
C ASP A 114 -16.78 -29.22 1.82
N PRO A 115 -15.92 -28.55 2.61
CA PRO A 115 -15.60 -27.15 2.35
C PRO A 115 -14.82 -27.04 1.04
N ILE A 116 -15.43 -26.38 0.04
CA ILE A 116 -14.80 -26.08 -1.25
C ILE A 116 -13.78 -24.95 -1.13
N VAL A 117 -14.02 -24.04 -0.18
CA VAL A 117 -13.11 -22.95 0.19
C VAL A 117 -12.56 -23.24 1.58
N PHE A 118 -11.23 -23.26 1.72
CA PHE A 118 -10.58 -23.61 2.98
C PHE A 118 -9.19 -22.97 3.11
N TRP A 119 -8.70 -22.93 4.35
CA TRP A 119 -7.32 -22.55 4.64
C TRP A 119 -6.39 -23.72 4.40
N GLU A 120 -5.32 -23.48 3.64
CA GLU A 120 -4.27 -24.48 3.44
C GLU A 120 -2.93 -23.91 3.88
N VAL A 121 -2.16 -24.73 4.60
CA VAL A 121 -0.77 -24.44 4.96
C VAL A 121 0.12 -25.29 4.07
N ILE A 122 0.81 -24.65 3.12
CA ILE A 122 1.76 -25.29 2.22
C ILE A 122 3.13 -25.27 2.91
N PRO A 123 3.67 -26.42 3.34
CA PRO A 123 4.89 -26.44 4.12
C PRO A 123 6.14 -26.28 3.24
N ASN A 124 7.23 -25.81 3.84
CA ASN A 124 8.57 -25.76 3.23
C ASN A 124 8.64 -24.97 1.91
N VAL A 125 7.92 -23.85 1.82
CA VAL A 125 8.09 -22.89 0.72
C VAL A 125 9.43 -22.16 0.84
N GLY A 126 9.86 -21.52 -0.25
CA GLY A 126 11.05 -20.66 -0.22
C GLY A 126 10.89 -19.49 0.77
N SER A 127 11.96 -19.11 1.47
CA SER A 127 11.99 -18.01 2.44
C SER A 127 11.75 -16.62 1.83
N THR A 128 11.69 -16.52 0.50
CA THR A 128 11.32 -15.30 -0.24
C THR A 128 10.05 -15.50 -1.06
N ALA A 129 9.37 -16.63 -0.94
CA ALA A 129 8.15 -16.91 -1.69
C ALA A 129 7.05 -15.90 -1.35
N THR A 130 6.42 -15.37 -2.39
CA THR A 130 5.30 -14.42 -2.29
C THR A 130 4.08 -14.85 -3.10
N ALA A 131 4.16 -15.98 -3.79
CA ALA A 131 3.12 -16.49 -4.67
C ALA A 131 2.82 -17.95 -4.31
N VAL A 132 1.56 -18.33 -4.50
CA VAL A 132 1.12 -19.73 -4.36
C VAL A 132 1.79 -20.58 -5.44
N PRO A 133 2.09 -21.87 -5.18
CA PRO A 133 2.51 -22.80 -6.21
C PRO A 133 1.62 -22.78 -7.46
N SER A 134 2.22 -23.01 -8.64
CA SER A 134 1.50 -23.02 -9.91
C SER A 134 0.40 -24.08 -9.93
N GLY A 135 -0.74 -23.77 -10.54
CA GLY A 135 -1.87 -24.69 -10.68
C GLY A 135 -2.84 -24.67 -9.48
N TYR A 136 -2.58 -23.86 -8.46
CA TYR A 136 -3.49 -23.70 -7.32
C TYR A 136 -4.46 -22.55 -7.56
N SER A 137 -5.76 -22.82 -7.48
CA SER A 137 -6.78 -21.78 -7.36
C SER A 137 -6.82 -21.23 -5.93
N ALA A 138 -5.87 -20.35 -5.62
CA ALA A 138 -5.74 -19.77 -4.28
C ALA A 138 -5.07 -18.39 -4.30
N ILE A 139 -5.25 -17.65 -3.21
CA ILE A 139 -4.47 -16.42 -2.93
C ILE A 139 -3.54 -16.62 -1.74
N PRO A 140 -2.33 -16.04 -1.76
CA PRO A 140 -1.45 -16.07 -0.60
C PRO A 140 -1.95 -15.06 0.44
N LEU A 141 -2.05 -15.48 1.69
CA LEU A 141 -2.37 -14.59 2.81
C LEU A 141 -1.10 -14.22 3.58
N ALA A 142 -0.31 -15.22 3.95
CA ALA A 142 0.93 -14.98 4.66
C ALA A 142 1.98 -16.05 4.38
N ARG A 143 3.24 -15.67 4.52
CA ARG A 143 4.35 -16.61 4.74
C ARG A 143 4.73 -16.57 6.21
N ILE A 144 4.95 -17.73 6.80
CA ILE A 144 5.29 -17.86 8.22
C ILE A 144 6.71 -18.41 8.28
N ASP A 145 7.65 -17.56 8.66
CA ASP A 145 9.06 -17.89 8.79
C ASP A 145 9.33 -18.45 10.19
N ILE A 146 9.42 -19.77 10.32
CA ILE A 146 9.52 -20.50 11.59
C ILE A 146 10.99 -20.82 11.87
N PRO A 147 11.59 -20.27 12.95
CA PRO A 147 12.95 -20.64 13.35
C PRO A 147 13.07 -22.11 13.75
N ALA A 148 14.30 -22.63 13.78
CA ALA A 148 14.55 -23.99 14.27
C ALA A 148 13.98 -24.19 15.68
N SER A 149 13.48 -25.40 15.95
CA SER A 149 12.96 -25.85 17.24
C SER A 149 11.87 -24.95 17.83
N THR A 150 11.06 -24.31 16.97
CA THR A 150 10.01 -23.38 17.38
C THR A 150 8.63 -23.95 17.12
N ALA A 151 7.76 -23.87 18.14
CA ALA A 151 6.34 -24.26 18.06
C ALA A 151 5.39 -23.07 18.20
N THR A 152 5.79 -22.01 18.92
CA THR A 152 4.98 -20.80 19.11
C THR A 152 5.18 -19.82 17.98
N ILE A 153 4.09 -19.39 17.35
CA ILE A 153 4.13 -18.40 16.26
C ILE A 153 3.96 -16.98 16.82
N THR A 154 4.78 -16.04 16.34
CA THR A 154 4.73 -14.62 16.72
C THR A 154 4.51 -13.74 15.50
N ASN A 155 4.00 -12.51 15.68
CA ASN A 155 3.77 -11.58 14.56
C ASN A 155 5.05 -11.28 13.75
N ALA A 156 6.24 -11.32 14.36
CA ALA A 156 7.49 -11.08 13.65
C ALA A 156 7.81 -12.18 12.60
N MET A 157 7.31 -13.39 12.84
CA MET A 157 7.45 -14.55 11.96
C MET A 157 6.47 -14.49 10.78
N ILE A 158 5.37 -13.74 10.90
CA ILE A 158 4.32 -13.64 9.88
C ILE A 158 4.67 -12.52 8.90
N LYS A 159 4.78 -12.86 7.63
CA LYS A 159 4.96 -11.93 6.52
C LYS A 159 3.64 -11.85 5.75
N ASP A 160 3.04 -10.67 5.75
CA ASP A 160 1.82 -10.42 5.00
C ASP A 160 2.10 -10.47 3.50
N LEU A 161 1.34 -11.30 2.78
CA LEU A 161 1.42 -11.46 1.34
C LEU A 161 0.14 -11.00 0.63
N ARG A 162 -0.86 -10.54 1.39
CA ARG A 162 -2.15 -10.14 0.85
C ARG A 162 -1.99 -8.99 -0.13
N LYS A 163 -2.82 -9.01 -1.17
CA LYS A 163 -2.98 -7.91 -2.12
C LYS A 163 -4.45 -7.63 -2.26
N VAL A 164 -4.82 -6.36 -2.36
CA VAL A 164 -6.21 -5.99 -2.65
C VAL A 164 -6.49 -6.27 -4.12
N ALA A 165 -7.59 -6.97 -4.43
CA ALA A 165 -7.92 -7.37 -5.79
C ALA A 165 -8.13 -6.15 -6.70
N ASN A 166 -8.87 -5.15 -6.22
CA ASN A 166 -9.13 -3.90 -6.94
C ASN A 166 -8.86 -2.70 -6.03
N PRO A 167 -7.59 -2.31 -5.86
CA PRO A 167 -7.23 -1.28 -4.89
C PRO A 167 -7.83 0.08 -5.29
N ARG A 168 -8.43 0.76 -4.32
CA ARG A 168 -8.85 2.17 -4.47
C ARG A 168 -7.64 3.06 -4.74
N ARG A 169 -7.89 4.11 -5.52
CA ARG A 169 -6.95 5.19 -5.77
C ARG A 169 -7.69 6.51 -5.71
N GLU A 170 -7.11 7.48 -5.02
CA GLU A 170 -7.63 8.84 -4.95
C GLU A 170 -6.47 9.80 -5.12
N ARG A 171 -6.58 10.70 -6.11
CA ARG A 171 -5.55 11.70 -6.40
C ARG A 171 -6.13 13.09 -6.23
N VAL A 172 -5.43 13.94 -5.49
CA VAL A 172 -5.85 15.31 -5.20
C VAL A 172 -4.67 16.26 -5.39
N LEU A 173 -4.96 17.40 -6.01
CA LEU A 173 -4.01 18.48 -6.25
C LEU A 173 -4.37 19.69 -5.39
N TYR A 174 -3.42 20.16 -4.57
CA TYR A 174 -3.53 21.40 -3.80
C TYR A 174 -2.49 22.42 -4.28
N PRO A 175 -2.92 23.48 -4.98
CA PRO A 175 -2.08 24.65 -5.20
C PRO A 175 -2.10 25.54 -3.96
N TYR A 176 -0.96 26.07 -3.58
CA TYR A 176 -0.83 27.07 -2.52
C TYR A 176 0.03 28.23 -2.99
N TYR A 177 -0.59 29.40 -3.15
CA TYR A 177 0.11 30.64 -3.47
C TYR A 177 0.52 31.37 -2.19
N TYR A 178 1.79 31.73 -2.05
CA TYR A 178 2.25 32.42 -0.86
C TYR A 178 1.77 33.89 -0.87
N THR A 179 1.03 34.29 0.16
CA THR A 179 0.42 35.63 0.26
C THR A 179 1.17 36.59 1.18
N GLY A 180 2.24 36.13 1.84
CA GLY A 180 3.03 36.94 2.76
C GLY A 180 3.99 37.91 2.05
N SER A 181 4.55 38.83 2.82
CA SER A 181 5.73 39.60 2.42
C SER A 181 6.94 38.68 2.24
N LEU A 182 8.00 39.17 1.58
CA LEU A 182 9.25 38.43 1.43
C LEU A 182 9.71 37.81 2.76
N ASN A 183 9.80 36.49 2.77
CA ASN A 183 10.32 35.69 3.88
C ASN A 183 11.54 34.93 3.37
N GLU A 184 12.62 34.92 4.13
CA GLU A 184 13.91 34.38 3.70
C GLU A 184 14.55 33.51 4.80
N ILE A 185 15.24 32.45 4.37
CA ILE A 185 16.25 31.77 5.16
C ILE A 185 17.62 32.03 4.53
N SER A 186 18.60 32.31 5.38
CA SER A 186 19.99 32.59 4.99
C SER A 186 20.94 32.02 6.03
N GLY A 187 22.25 32.19 5.81
CA GLY A 187 23.30 31.62 6.65
C GLY A 187 23.69 30.20 6.21
N THR A 188 24.42 29.49 7.07
CA THR A 188 25.11 28.24 6.71
C THR A 188 24.66 27.04 7.54
N ILE A 189 23.41 27.06 8.03
CA ILE A 189 22.92 26.12 9.04
C ILE A 189 22.16 24.97 8.38
N ALA A 190 22.75 23.76 8.43
CA ALA A 190 22.22 22.51 7.86
C ALA A 190 21.04 21.86 8.63
N ILE A 191 20.21 22.68 9.30
CA ILE A 191 19.07 22.23 10.11
C ILE A 191 17.77 22.48 9.33
N TRP A 192 16.96 21.43 9.20
CA TRP A 192 15.63 21.51 8.59
C TRP A 192 14.68 22.36 9.42
N LYS A 193 14.06 23.34 8.77
CA LYS A 193 13.04 24.22 9.37
C LYS A 193 11.78 24.18 8.52
N PHE A 194 10.64 24.43 9.16
CA PHE A 194 9.43 24.76 8.41
C PHE A 194 9.64 26.10 7.73
N PHE A 195 9.54 26.13 6.40
CA PHE A 195 9.77 27.34 5.65
C PHE A 195 9.04 27.33 4.30
N PRO A 196 8.16 28.31 4.06
CA PRO A 196 7.61 29.25 5.05
C PRO A 196 6.91 28.51 6.19
N GLU A 197 6.84 29.10 7.39
CA GLU A 197 6.16 28.54 8.56
C GLU A 197 4.62 28.69 8.41
N VAL A 198 4.06 27.99 7.43
CA VAL A 198 2.64 28.02 7.08
C VAL A 198 2.16 26.60 6.76
N THR A 199 0.87 26.36 6.98
CA THR A 199 0.19 25.17 6.47
C THR A 199 -0.29 25.45 5.05
N MET A 200 0.21 24.69 4.08
CA MET A 200 -0.06 24.91 2.66
C MET A 200 -1.34 24.22 2.20
N ALA A 201 -1.62 23.05 2.77
CA ALA A 201 -2.87 22.34 2.60
C ALA A 201 -3.20 21.57 3.87
N THR A 202 -4.48 21.26 4.06
CA THR A 202 -4.95 20.27 5.03
C THR A 202 -5.56 19.12 4.24
N VAL A 203 -4.91 17.96 4.27
CA VAL A 203 -5.22 16.81 3.42
C VAL A 203 -5.96 15.76 4.25
N PRO A 204 -7.17 15.34 3.86
CA PRO A 204 -7.84 14.20 4.47
C PRO A 204 -7.12 12.92 4.04
N VAL A 205 -6.47 12.22 4.96
CA VAL A 205 -5.82 10.94 4.68
C VAL A 205 -6.88 9.84 4.80
N PRO A 206 -7.21 9.09 3.74
CA PRO A 206 -8.25 8.07 3.81
C PRO A 206 -7.88 6.95 4.80
N GLU A 207 -8.89 6.43 5.51
CA GLU A 207 -8.69 5.32 6.47
C GLU A 207 -8.13 4.05 5.79
N TRP A 208 -8.52 3.81 4.54
CA TRP A 208 -8.14 2.66 3.73
C TRP A 208 -6.75 2.78 3.07
N ALA A 209 -6.12 3.96 3.10
CA ALA A 209 -4.89 4.19 2.35
C ALA A 209 -3.70 3.46 3.00
N ALA A 210 -3.02 2.59 2.26
CA ALA A 210 -1.79 1.94 2.72
C ALA A 210 -0.55 2.76 2.38
N ARG A 211 -0.63 3.62 1.34
CA ARG A 211 0.47 4.46 0.87
C ARG A 211 -0.04 5.80 0.37
N ALA A 212 0.79 6.84 0.49
CA ALA A 212 0.60 8.14 -0.15
C ALA A 212 1.81 8.44 -1.05
N GLN A 213 1.58 8.62 -2.34
CA GLN A 213 2.59 9.09 -3.29
C GLN A 213 2.43 10.59 -3.44
N VAL A 214 3.46 11.35 -3.07
CA VAL A 214 3.41 12.82 -3.03
C VAL A 214 4.42 13.36 -4.01
N VAL A 215 3.97 14.18 -4.97
CA VAL A 215 4.82 15.10 -5.72
C VAL A 215 4.64 16.47 -5.10
N PHE A 216 5.72 17.00 -4.56
CA PHE A 216 5.75 18.31 -3.94
C PHE A 216 6.70 19.21 -4.70
N SER A 217 6.21 20.33 -5.21
CA SER A 217 7.03 21.31 -5.91
C SER A 217 6.78 22.72 -5.43
N VAL A 218 7.78 23.56 -5.63
CA VAL A 218 7.71 25.00 -5.48
C VAL A 218 8.18 25.64 -6.77
N ASP A 219 7.35 26.51 -7.34
CA ASP A 219 7.66 27.32 -8.50
C ASP A 219 7.86 28.77 -8.06
N GLY A 220 8.83 29.45 -8.69
CA GLY A 220 9.15 30.82 -8.33
C GLY A 220 9.89 30.96 -6.99
N LEU A 221 10.63 29.93 -6.55
CA LEU A 221 11.46 29.99 -5.34
C LEU A 221 12.57 31.02 -5.55
N ARG A 222 12.60 32.06 -4.71
CA ARG A 222 13.49 33.22 -4.90
C ARG A 222 14.88 32.92 -4.33
N LEU A 223 15.92 33.17 -5.12
CA LEU A 223 17.32 33.06 -4.71
C LEU A 223 17.98 34.44 -4.83
N ASN A 224 18.79 34.84 -3.85
CA ASN A 224 19.44 36.16 -3.83
C ASN A 224 20.71 36.20 -2.97
N THR A 225 21.42 37.34 -3.00
CA THR A 225 22.46 37.74 -2.02
C THR A 225 23.76 36.93 -2.10
N GLY A 226 23.86 35.92 -2.96
CA GLY A 226 25.06 35.12 -3.18
C GLY A 226 24.76 33.76 -3.82
N ASN A 227 25.73 32.85 -3.75
CA ASN A 227 25.51 31.46 -4.18
C ASN A 227 24.62 30.76 -3.15
N VAL A 228 23.57 30.12 -3.64
CA VAL A 228 22.58 29.45 -2.78
C VAL A 228 22.82 27.95 -2.80
N PHE A 229 23.02 27.39 -1.61
CA PHE A 229 23.10 25.95 -1.38
C PHE A 229 22.16 25.57 -0.25
N GLY A 230 21.32 24.58 -0.48
CA GLY A 230 20.37 24.13 0.51
C GLY A 230 19.60 22.91 0.06
N ALA A 231 18.52 22.60 0.77
CA ALA A 231 17.68 21.48 0.40
C ALA A 231 16.21 21.76 0.71
N PHE A 232 15.34 21.06 -0.02
CA PHE A 232 13.89 21.17 0.00
C PHE A 232 13.27 19.80 0.22
N ARG A 233 12.32 19.73 1.14
CA ARG A 233 11.43 18.58 1.34
C ARG A 233 10.07 18.98 1.88
N PHE A 234 9.20 18.02 2.20
CA PHE A 234 7.90 18.28 2.84
C PHE A 234 7.69 17.48 4.12
N ALA A 235 6.66 17.85 4.85
CA ALA A 235 6.05 17.05 5.91
C ALA A 235 4.56 16.88 5.64
N LEU A 236 4.04 15.67 5.84
CA LEU A 236 2.61 15.36 5.89
C LEU A 236 2.27 15.03 7.35
N GLY A 237 1.76 16.02 8.06
CA GLY A 237 1.55 15.95 9.50
C GLY A 237 2.87 15.68 10.24
N PRO A 238 2.94 14.67 11.12
CA PRO A 238 4.15 14.33 11.85
C PRO A 238 5.19 13.58 11.01
N ILE A 239 4.86 13.15 9.79
CA ILE A 239 5.77 12.39 8.93
C ILE A 239 6.53 13.36 8.02
N GLU A 240 7.84 13.45 8.24
CA GLU A 240 8.72 14.15 7.33
C GLU A 240 9.18 13.23 6.20
N ALA A 241 9.24 13.79 4.99
CA ALA A 241 9.94 13.20 3.86
C ALA A 241 11.37 12.77 4.27
N VAL A 242 11.72 11.51 4.00
CA VAL A 242 13.07 10.98 4.28
C VAL A 242 14.06 11.62 3.34
N GLN A 243 13.68 11.78 2.07
CA GLN A 243 14.53 12.39 1.05
C GLN A 243 14.29 13.90 0.93
N GLY A 244 15.31 14.60 0.49
CA GLY A 244 15.22 16.00 0.09
C GLY A 244 15.95 16.20 -1.23
N VAL A 245 15.55 17.22 -1.98
CA VAL A 245 16.23 17.62 -3.20
C VAL A 245 17.05 18.86 -2.94
N TYR A 246 18.22 18.95 -3.57
CA TYR A 246 19.12 20.08 -3.38
C TYR A 246 18.62 21.31 -4.13
N ILE A 247 18.79 22.45 -3.47
CA ILE A 247 18.73 23.78 -4.05
C ILE A 247 20.19 24.17 -4.28
N ASP A 248 20.61 24.26 -5.53
CA ASP A 248 21.99 24.58 -5.90
C ASP A 248 21.98 25.62 -7.00
N ASP A 249 22.57 26.77 -6.72
CA ASP A 249 22.69 27.87 -7.65
C ASP A 249 23.93 28.75 -7.37
N ASN A 250 24.78 28.89 -8.38
CA ASN A 250 25.96 29.75 -8.37
C ASN A 250 25.75 31.09 -9.09
N GLY A 251 24.51 31.58 -9.17
CA GLY A 251 24.15 32.74 -9.96
C GLY A 251 24.57 34.11 -9.37
N GLY A 252 25.26 34.13 -8.23
CA GLY A 252 25.79 35.34 -7.62
C GLY A 252 24.73 36.21 -6.91
N THR A 253 24.72 37.52 -7.13
CA THR A 253 23.97 38.48 -6.28
C THR A 253 22.64 38.96 -6.86
N GLY A 254 22.31 38.64 -8.12
CA GLY A 254 21.04 39.06 -8.73
C GLY A 254 19.85 38.27 -8.19
N VAL A 255 18.63 38.83 -8.21
CA VAL A 255 17.42 38.05 -7.87
C VAL A 255 17.16 37.02 -8.96
N ARG A 256 17.00 35.77 -8.56
CA ARG A 256 16.73 34.63 -9.44
C ARG A 256 15.53 33.85 -8.92
N ARG A 257 14.85 33.12 -9.79
CA ARG A 257 13.74 32.26 -9.41
C ARG A 257 13.87 30.91 -10.10
N ILE A 258 13.74 29.85 -9.31
CA ILE A 258 13.84 28.48 -9.82
C ILE A 258 12.61 27.66 -9.41
N PRO A 259 12.27 26.63 -10.20
CA PRO A 259 11.41 25.55 -9.74
C PRO A 259 12.22 24.50 -8.99
N VAL A 260 11.64 23.91 -7.94
CA VAL A 260 12.21 22.77 -7.22
C VAL A 260 11.12 21.73 -7.01
N ARG A 261 11.40 20.47 -7.29
CA ARG A 261 10.42 19.38 -7.20
C ARG A 261 11.03 18.15 -6.56
N MET A 262 10.26 17.49 -5.71
CA MET A 262 10.55 16.16 -5.20
C MET A 262 9.34 15.24 -5.34
N ALA A 263 9.59 13.95 -5.29
CA ALA A 263 8.55 12.94 -5.17
C ALA A 263 8.95 11.93 -4.10
N GLU A 264 7.99 11.51 -3.27
CA GLU A 264 8.21 10.49 -2.25
C GLU A 264 6.98 9.61 -2.07
N THR A 265 7.20 8.38 -1.62
CA THR A 265 6.12 7.48 -1.17
C THR A 265 6.19 7.38 0.35
N ILE A 266 5.13 7.82 1.02
CA ILE A 266 4.93 7.63 2.45
C ILE A 266 4.24 6.30 2.68
N ASP A 267 4.85 5.46 3.52
CA ASP A 267 4.27 4.20 3.97
C ASP A 267 3.30 4.45 5.13
N LEU A 268 2.00 4.34 4.83
CA LEU A 268 0.94 4.54 5.81
C LEU A 268 0.66 3.29 6.64
N THR A 269 1.36 2.17 6.43
CA THR A 269 1.20 0.92 7.22
C THR A 269 2.04 0.88 8.49
N THR A 270 3.07 1.73 8.58
CA THR A 270 3.90 1.88 9.79
C THR A 270 3.08 2.43 10.96
N THR A 271 3.58 2.32 12.20
CA THR A 271 2.88 2.87 13.38
C THR A 271 2.56 4.37 13.24
N ALA A 272 3.52 5.15 12.77
CA ALA A 272 3.33 6.59 12.53
C ALA A 272 2.37 6.85 11.37
N GLY A 273 2.48 6.08 10.28
CA GLY A 273 1.58 6.15 9.13
C GLY A 273 0.14 5.80 9.47
N ALA A 274 -0.06 4.73 10.24
CA ALA A 274 -1.37 4.27 10.67
C ALA A 274 -2.07 5.29 11.57
N ALA A 275 -1.32 6.01 12.40
CA ALA A 275 -1.85 7.04 13.30
C ALA A 275 -2.46 8.24 12.58
N ILE A 276 -2.09 8.48 11.31
CA ILE A 276 -2.63 9.62 10.53
C ILE A 276 -3.76 9.22 9.57
N ARG A 277 -4.04 7.93 9.36
CA ARG A 277 -5.16 7.49 8.51
C ARG A 277 -6.50 7.86 9.13
N GLY A 278 -7.48 8.24 8.31
CA GLY A 278 -8.80 8.69 8.75
C GLY A 278 -8.81 10.08 9.39
N THR A 279 -7.73 10.85 9.26
CA THR A 279 -7.59 12.18 9.88
C THR A 279 -7.14 13.24 8.87
N ASN A 280 -7.29 14.51 9.24
CA ASN A 280 -6.83 15.65 8.45
C ASN A 280 -5.39 16.01 8.82
N GLN A 281 -4.49 16.02 7.85
CA GLN A 281 -3.06 16.26 8.07
C GLN A 281 -2.58 17.53 7.37
N PRO A 282 -1.84 18.42 8.06
CA PRO A 282 -1.24 19.58 7.43
C PRO A 282 -0.11 19.16 6.49
N VAL A 283 0.01 19.81 5.34
CA VAL A 283 1.19 19.71 4.48
C VAL A 283 2.00 21.00 4.61
N GLN A 284 3.29 20.85 4.87
CA GLN A 284 4.20 21.97 5.10
C GLN A 284 5.53 21.73 4.37
N ALA A 285 6.13 22.79 3.85
CA ALA A 285 7.47 22.73 3.31
C ALA A 285 8.53 22.72 4.42
N ARG A 286 9.60 21.99 4.16
CA ARG A 286 10.81 21.95 4.99
C ARG A 286 11.96 22.40 4.10
N MET A 287 12.72 23.38 4.57
CA MET A 287 13.93 23.83 3.88
C MET A 287 15.08 24.00 4.85
N ARG A 288 16.29 23.96 4.32
CA ARG A 288 17.53 24.32 5.02
C ARG A 288 18.51 24.96 4.05
N THR A 289 19.48 25.67 4.61
CA THR A 289 20.70 26.11 3.93
C THR A 289 21.84 25.14 4.24
N ASP A 290 22.85 25.06 3.39
CA ASP A 290 24.03 24.21 3.62
C ASP A 290 25.27 25.04 4.03
N PRO A 291 26.37 24.41 4.51
CA PRO A 291 27.54 25.14 5.03
C PRO A 291 28.23 26.10 4.04
N LEU A 292 28.08 25.87 2.73
CA LEU A 292 28.65 26.71 1.68
C LEU A 292 27.70 27.81 1.20
N ASN A 293 26.49 27.88 1.77
CA ASN A 293 25.50 28.88 1.40
C ASN A 293 25.98 30.30 1.75
N SER A 294 26.00 31.16 0.74
CA SER A 294 26.34 32.59 0.88
C SER A 294 25.18 33.50 0.45
N GLY A 295 24.07 32.91 -0.03
CA GLY A 295 22.86 33.62 -0.41
C GLY A 295 21.68 33.37 0.53
N ALA A 296 20.49 33.68 0.04
CA ALA A 296 19.22 33.49 0.72
C ALA A 296 18.23 32.73 -0.17
N ILE A 297 17.48 31.80 0.44
CA ILE A 297 16.31 31.15 -0.15
C ILE A 297 15.08 31.90 0.36
N GLY A 298 14.25 32.39 -0.56
CA GLY A 298 13.12 33.24 -0.24
C GLY A 298 11.82 32.79 -0.87
N VAL A 299 10.72 33.18 -0.23
CA VAL A 299 9.36 33.04 -0.74
C VAL A 299 8.64 34.38 -0.60
N ASP A 300 7.83 34.72 -1.59
CA ASP A 300 7.04 35.95 -1.62
C ASP A 300 5.80 35.74 -2.50
N GLY A 301 5.07 36.83 -2.77
CA GLY A 301 3.90 36.86 -3.67
C GLY A 301 4.22 36.54 -5.13
N SER A 302 5.25 35.78 -5.45
CA SER A 302 5.41 35.14 -6.76
C SER A 302 5.86 33.68 -6.62
N THR A 303 5.75 33.11 -5.42
CA THR A 303 6.05 31.71 -5.12
C THR A 303 4.77 30.90 -4.99
N THR A 304 4.71 29.77 -5.69
CA THR A 304 3.59 28.82 -5.62
C THR A 304 4.10 27.45 -5.24
N PHE A 305 3.47 26.83 -4.25
CA PHE A 305 3.66 25.44 -3.89
C PHE A 305 2.57 24.59 -4.53
N ILE A 306 2.94 23.39 -4.99
CA ILE A 306 2.04 22.44 -5.63
C ILE A 306 2.20 21.11 -4.90
N ILE A 307 1.09 20.60 -4.37
CA ILE A 307 1.01 19.34 -3.63
C ILE A 307 0.10 18.41 -4.41
N ASP A 308 0.66 17.40 -5.03
CA ASP A 308 -0.08 16.38 -5.78
C ASP A 308 0.08 15.05 -5.06
N ILE A 309 -1.02 14.55 -4.48
CA ILE A 309 -1.01 13.36 -3.63
C ILE A 309 -1.93 12.31 -4.24
N GLU A 310 -1.40 11.11 -4.45
CA GLU A 310 -2.18 9.91 -4.76
C GLU A 310 -2.15 8.93 -3.57
N PHE A 311 -3.31 8.62 -3.02
CA PHE A 311 -3.50 7.56 -2.03
C PHE A 311 -3.79 6.24 -2.71
N LEU A 312 -3.15 5.17 -2.25
CA LEU A 312 -3.31 3.81 -2.79
C LEU A 312 -3.71 2.83 -1.68
N GLU A 313 -4.74 2.03 -1.94
CA GLU A 313 -5.15 0.94 -1.05
C GLU A 313 -4.14 -0.22 -1.10
N GLY A 314 -4.01 -0.93 0.01
CA GLY A 314 -3.15 -2.09 0.16
C GLY A 314 -3.48 -2.86 1.42
N ALA A 315 -2.75 -3.94 1.70
CA ALA A 315 -2.90 -4.68 2.95
C ALA A 315 -2.52 -3.81 4.17
N LEU A 316 -3.31 -3.90 5.25
CA LEU A 316 -3.18 -3.13 6.48
C LEU A 316 -3.00 -4.03 7.71
#